data_AF-A0A6J4QD35-F1
#
_entry.id   AF-A0A6J4QD35-F1
#
_cell.length_a   1.000
_cell.length_b   1.000
_cell.length_c   1.000
_cell.angle_alpha   90.00
_cell.angle_beta   90.00
_cell.angle_gamma   90.00
#
_symmetry.space_group_name_H-M   'P 1'
#
loop_
_entity.id
_entity.type
_entity.pdbx_description
1 polymer ?
#
loop_
_entity_poly.entity_id
_entity_poly.type
_entity_poly.pdbx_seq_one_letter_code
_entity_poly.pdbx_strand_id
1 'polypeptide(L)'
;MGELTASQAVAMEELDMARYPGASWRPLASDWRAQPAIAGPDLLVLHTMVGSLSGTDSYFRGNGYVGTESHFGVGHDGTTYQWQDTTRRAEANLNANDNAISIETADVGTGFPVWNTNDGSQVPAWTSRQLDRLVDLIAWACRAHDIPCVLVPDSRAGRRGIGYHRQGVPLRRGATVSQTGGELWSTAVGKVCPGDRRIAQIPTIIGRARAVLAGQEEDIMATAAELRQIVREEVAAVARRRDVGFARDQILTRLGVDDTVGAPDTMPPEELAAIEPARRVDIGYALDELRRENQQLRAEIVELRALLEAPTPSGADEERPDRPAEPVGTD
;
A
#
# COMPACT_ATOMS: atom_id res chain seq x y z
N MET A 1 -29.62 -8.35 -4.22
CA MET A 1 -28.60 -8.04 -3.19
C MET A 1 -28.09 -9.37 -2.69
N GLY A 2 -26.84 -9.74 -3.03
CA GLY A 2 -26.30 -11.05 -2.69
C GLY A 2 -25.95 -11.13 -1.21
N GLU A 3 -26.42 -12.19 -0.53
CA GLU A 3 -26.03 -12.48 0.85
C GLU A 3 -24.52 -12.79 0.90
N LEU A 4 -23.83 -12.17 1.84
CA LEU A 4 -22.42 -12.43 2.11
C LEU A 4 -22.27 -13.84 2.64
N THR A 5 -21.25 -14.55 2.18
CA THR A 5 -20.92 -15.88 2.70
C THR A 5 -20.48 -15.77 4.17
N ALA A 6 -20.64 -16.84 4.95
CA ALA A 6 -20.19 -16.88 6.34
C ALA A 6 -18.68 -16.55 6.50
N SER A 7 -17.86 -16.90 5.51
CA SER A 7 -16.43 -16.53 5.49
C SER A 7 -16.21 -15.04 5.22
N GLN A 8 -17.05 -14.40 4.41
CA GLN A 8 -17.02 -12.95 4.17
C GLN A 8 -17.58 -12.18 5.36
N ALA A 9 -18.58 -12.73 6.07
CA ALA A 9 -19.11 -12.16 7.30
C ALA A 9 -18.09 -12.22 8.44
N VAL A 10 -17.37 -13.34 8.61
CA VAL A 10 -16.28 -13.47 9.60
C VAL A 10 -15.09 -12.59 9.23
N ALA A 11 -14.72 -12.50 7.95
CA ALA A 11 -13.68 -11.59 7.50
C ALA A 11 -14.09 -10.11 7.69
N MET A 12 -15.35 -9.77 7.46
CA MET A 12 -15.89 -8.43 7.77
C MET A 12 -15.97 -8.18 9.28
N GLU A 13 -16.30 -9.17 10.10
CA GLU A 13 -16.32 -9.06 11.56
C GLU A 13 -14.89 -8.95 12.13
N GLU A 14 -13.89 -9.59 11.53
CA GLU A 14 -12.47 -9.38 11.83
C GLU A 14 -11.95 -8.03 11.32
N LEU A 15 -12.50 -7.50 10.21
CA LEU A 15 -12.25 -6.14 9.72
C LEU A 15 -12.97 -5.06 10.54
N ASP A 16 -14.00 -5.42 11.31
CA ASP A 16 -14.81 -4.52 12.17
C ASP A 16 -14.27 -4.43 13.61
N MET A 17 -13.18 -5.15 13.92
CA MET A 17 -12.48 -5.04 15.19
C MET A 17 -11.26 -4.14 15.06
N ALA A 18 -11.26 -3.00 15.74
CA ALA A 18 -10.13 -2.10 15.72
C ALA A 18 -9.08 -2.55 16.76
N ARG A 19 -8.47 -3.69 16.45
CA ARG A 19 -7.43 -4.35 17.26
C ARG A 19 -6.05 -4.15 16.66
N TYR A 20 -5.11 -3.79 17.51
CA TYR A 20 -3.71 -3.65 17.11
C TYR A 20 -3.08 -5.05 16.96
N PRO A 21 -2.59 -5.43 15.77
CA PRO A 21 -2.02 -6.77 15.54
C PRO A 21 -0.81 -7.09 16.42
N GLY A 22 -0.09 -6.06 16.88
CA GLY A 22 1.07 -6.20 17.75
C GLY A 22 0.73 -6.37 19.24
N ALA A 23 -0.55 -6.39 19.61
CA ALA A 23 -1.00 -6.61 20.98
C ALA A 23 -1.60 -8.01 21.19
N SER A 24 -1.41 -8.56 22.38
CA SER A 24 -2.25 -9.66 22.84
C SER A 24 -3.63 -9.10 23.19
N TRP A 25 -4.67 -9.61 22.52
CA TRP A 25 -6.06 -9.31 22.87
C TRP A 25 -6.41 -9.93 24.22
N ARG A 26 -6.82 -9.10 25.18
CA ARG A 26 -6.98 -9.47 26.58
C ARG A 26 -8.20 -8.77 27.21
N PRO A 27 -9.41 -8.95 26.64
CA PRO A 27 -10.59 -8.20 27.07
C PRO A 27 -10.87 -8.41 28.56
N LEU A 28 -11.43 -7.39 29.19
CA LEU A 28 -11.73 -7.41 30.63
C LEU A 28 -13.03 -8.15 30.96
N ALA A 29 -13.88 -8.36 29.96
CA ALA A 29 -15.08 -9.21 30.03
C ALA A 29 -15.38 -9.81 28.64
N SER A 30 -16.15 -10.91 28.61
CA SER A 30 -16.56 -11.55 27.35
C SER A 30 -17.43 -10.66 26.47
N ASP A 31 -18.25 -9.82 27.09
CA ASP A 31 -19.15 -8.85 26.46
C ASP A 31 -18.50 -7.47 26.33
N TRP A 32 -17.25 -7.41 25.88
CA TRP A 32 -16.50 -6.15 25.69
C TRP A 32 -17.23 -5.06 24.89
N ARG A 33 -18.16 -5.45 24.01
CA ARG A 33 -19.04 -4.56 23.23
C ARG A 33 -20.10 -3.83 24.08
N ALA A 34 -20.30 -4.22 25.34
CA ALA A 34 -21.21 -3.57 26.27
C ALA A 34 -20.74 -2.15 26.65
N GLN A 35 -19.45 -1.85 26.48
CA GLN A 35 -18.96 -0.49 26.59
C GLN A 35 -19.52 0.39 25.46
N PRO A 36 -19.82 1.68 25.74
CA PRO A 36 -20.32 2.61 24.73
C PRO A 36 -19.41 2.68 23.50
N ALA A 37 -20.01 2.84 22.33
CA ALA A 37 -19.26 3.04 21.09
C ALA A 37 -18.63 4.44 21.06
N ILE A 38 -17.40 4.50 20.56
CA ILE A 38 -16.74 5.74 20.15
C ILE A 38 -17.03 5.89 18.65
N ALA A 39 -17.74 6.95 18.27
CA ALA A 39 -18.14 7.20 16.87
C ALA A 39 -16.95 7.43 15.92
N GLY A 40 -15.78 7.74 16.48
CA GLY A 40 -14.51 7.89 15.79
C GLY A 40 -13.49 8.45 16.78
N PRO A 41 -12.41 7.72 17.12
CA PRO A 41 -11.41 8.25 18.03
C PRO A 41 -10.64 9.39 17.37
N ASP A 42 -10.53 10.52 18.06
CA ASP A 42 -9.78 11.70 17.61
C ASP A 42 -8.42 11.82 18.29
N LEU A 43 -8.29 11.21 19.47
CA LEU A 43 -7.13 11.38 20.35
C LEU A 43 -6.46 10.04 20.66
N LEU A 44 -5.13 10.05 20.71
CA LEU A 44 -4.35 9.06 21.45
C LEU A 44 -3.77 9.75 22.69
N VAL A 45 -4.14 9.31 23.88
CA VAL A 45 -3.62 9.87 25.13
C VAL A 45 -2.63 8.91 25.76
N LEU A 46 -1.42 9.41 26.01
CA LEU A 46 -0.32 8.67 26.64
C LEU A 46 -0.36 8.80 28.17
N HIS A 47 -0.24 7.66 28.85
CA HIS A 47 -0.29 7.52 30.29
C HIS A 47 0.91 6.75 30.86
N THR A 48 1.05 6.77 32.18
CA THR A 48 1.96 5.93 32.96
C THR A 48 1.17 5.19 34.02
N MET A 49 1.49 3.91 34.22
CA MET A 49 0.73 3.00 35.08
C MET A 49 0.95 3.22 36.58
N VAL A 50 2.10 3.79 36.97
CA VAL A 50 2.61 3.72 38.36
C VAL A 50 2.63 2.26 38.84
N GLY A 51 3.16 1.38 38.01
CA GLY A 51 3.05 -0.07 38.12
C GLY A 51 3.70 -0.84 36.97
N SER A 52 3.59 -2.17 37.04
CA SER A 52 3.98 -3.09 35.98
C SER A 52 2.79 -3.45 35.09
N LEU A 53 3.05 -3.90 33.85
CA LEU A 53 1.99 -4.33 32.92
C LEU A 53 1.10 -5.43 33.51
N SER A 54 1.69 -6.43 34.16
CA SER A 54 0.96 -7.53 34.79
C SER A 54 0.18 -7.08 36.04
N GLY A 55 0.72 -6.12 36.79
CA GLY A 55 0.02 -5.51 37.93
C GLY A 55 -1.21 -4.73 37.47
N THR A 56 -1.07 -3.91 36.43
CA THR A 56 -2.19 -3.16 35.83
C THR A 56 -3.23 -4.08 35.21
N ASP A 57 -2.82 -5.14 34.49
CA ASP A 57 -3.76 -6.15 33.98
C ASP A 57 -4.56 -6.80 35.12
N SER A 58 -3.89 -7.12 36.23
CA SER A 58 -4.54 -7.71 37.41
C SER A 58 -5.50 -6.71 38.08
N TYR A 59 -5.12 -5.43 38.17
CA TYR A 59 -5.95 -4.36 38.70
C TYR A 59 -7.22 -4.15 37.88
N PHE A 60 -7.11 -4.00 36.56
CA PHE A 60 -8.27 -3.81 35.68
C PHE A 60 -9.20 -5.02 35.71
N ARG A 61 -8.65 -6.25 35.73
CA ARG A 61 -9.48 -7.47 35.85
C ARG A 61 -10.27 -7.56 37.16
N GLY A 62 -9.82 -6.90 38.23
CA GLY A 62 -10.53 -6.88 39.50
C GLY A 62 -11.95 -6.34 39.40
N ASN A 63 -12.17 -5.32 38.53
CA ASN A 63 -13.49 -4.71 38.32
C ASN A 63 -14.00 -4.78 36.86
N GLY A 64 -13.25 -5.41 35.95
CA GLY A 64 -13.63 -5.50 34.55
C GLY A 64 -13.67 -4.12 33.89
N TYR A 65 -14.74 -3.81 33.16
CA TYR A 65 -15.00 -2.48 32.60
C TYR A 65 -15.79 -1.55 33.54
N VAL A 66 -15.82 -1.86 34.84
CA VAL A 66 -16.43 -0.99 35.85
C VAL A 66 -15.32 -0.23 36.57
N GLY A 67 -15.09 1.02 36.20
CA GLY A 67 -14.13 1.87 36.90
C GLY A 67 -13.16 2.54 35.95
N THR A 68 -11.86 2.49 36.27
CA THR A 68 -10.81 3.03 35.41
C THR A 68 -10.09 1.90 34.72
N GLU A 69 -10.06 1.96 33.39
CA GLU A 69 -9.35 1.04 32.53
C GLU A 69 -8.87 1.74 31.25
N SER A 70 -8.00 1.07 30.50
CA SER A 70 -7.36 1.61 29.31
C SER A 70 -7.59 0.72 28.10
N HIS A 71 -7.39 1.26 26.89
CA HIS A 71 -7.41 0.45 25.68
C HIS A 71 -6.18 -0.44 25.60
N PHE A 72 -5.00 0.14 25.88
CA PHE A 72 -3.72 -0.54 25.75
C PHE A 72 -2.86 -0.42 27.00
N GLY A 73 -1.99 -1.42 27.18
CA GLY A 73 -0.91 -1.44 28.15
C GLY A 73 0.40 -1.89 27.51
N VAL A 74 1.49 -1.16 27.75
CA VAL A 74 2.83 -1.51 27.22
C VAL A 74 3.83 -1.73 28.35
N GLY A 75 4.41 -2.93 28.40
CA GLY A 75 5.44 -3.35 29.35
C GLY A 75 6.83 -2.80 29.01
N HIS A 76 7.79 -2.98 29.94
CA HIS A 76 9.16 -2.46 29.79
C HIS A 76 9.92 -3.00 28.56
N ASP A 77 9.51 -4.16 28.07
CA ASP A 77 10.10 -4.91 26.96
C ASP A 77 9.33 -4.73 25.63
N GLY A 78 8.30 -3.87 25.63
CA GLY A 78 7.43 -3.67 24.48
C GLY A 78 6.31 -4.71 24.34
N THR A 79 6.17 -5.64 25.29
CA THR A 79 4.98 -6.50 25.39
C THR A 79 3.74 -5.61 25.49
N THR A 80 2.72 -5.87 24.67
CA THR A 80 1.53 -5.03 24.59
C THR A 80 0.27 -5.85 24.83
N TYR A 81 -0.58 -5.38 25.74
CA TYR A 81 -1.93 -5.89 25.92
C TYR A 81 -2.92 -4.89 25.34
N GLN A 82 -3.97 -5.40 24.72
CA GLN A 82 -5.15 -4.64 24.37
C GLN A 82 -6.33 -5.16 25.19
N TRP A 83 -6.82 -4.31 26.09
CA TRP A 83 -7.92 -4.64 27.00
C TRP A 83 -9.28 -4.23 26.44
N GLN A 84 -9.33 -3.24 25.55
CA GLN A 84 -10.56 -2.77 24.94
C GLN A 84 -10.36 -2.50 23.44
N ASP A 85 -11.40 -2.77 22.65
CA ASP A 85 -11.45 -2.42 21.24
C ASP A 85 -11.47 -0.90 21.08
N THR A 86 -10.71 -0.34 20.15
CA THR A 86 -10.58 1.12 20.00
C THR A 86 -11.82 1.81 19.45
N THR A 87 -12.82 1.06 18.99
CA THR A 87 -14.18 1.57 18.70
C THR A 87 -15.08 1.64 19.93
N ARG A 88 -14.58 1.23 21.11
CA ARG A 88 -15.33 1.16 22.36
C ARG A 88 -14.64 1.97 23.44
N ARG A 89 -15.44 2.59 24.29
CA ARG A 89 -14.96 3.44 25.37
C ARG A 89 -14.11 2.66 26.38
N ALA A 90 -13.05 3.32 26.83
CA ALA A 90 -12.33 2.99 28.06
C ALA A 90 -12.29 4.23 28.96
N GLU A 91 -12.36 4.02 30.28
CA GLU A 91 -12.62 5.08 31.25
C GLU A 91 -11.34 5.70 31.86
N ALA A 92 -10.32 6.01 31.03
CA ALA A 92 -9.01 6.53 31.48
C ALA A 92 -8.88 8.07 31.52
N ASN A 93 -9.72 8.78 30.76
CA ASN A 93 -9.58 10.18 30.35
C ASN A 93 -10.79 11.07 30.68
N LEU A 94 -11.66 10.65 31.61
CA LEU A 94 -12.82 11.42 32.06
C LEU A 94 -13.64 11.99 30.86
N ASN A 95 -13.58 13.30 30.60
CA ASN A 95 -14.39 13.93 29.57
C ASN A 95 -13.99 13.52 28.14
N ALA A 96 -12.77 13.03 27.94
CA ALA A 96 -12.30 12.55 26.64
C ALA A 96 -12.50 11.03 26.45
N ASN A 97 -13.18 10.34 27.36
CA ASN A 97 -13.43 8.90 27.19
C ASN A 97 -14.20 8.59 25.90
N ASP A 98 -15.10 9.48 25.49
CA ASP A 98 -15.93 9.28 24.30
C ASP A 98 -15.20 9.52 22.96
N ASN A 99 -13.93 9.96 22.98
CA ASN A 99 -13.15 10.23 21.76
C ASN A 99 -11.65 9.90 21.83
N ALA A 100 -11.15 9.34 22.94
CA ALA A 100 -9.72 9.07 23.13
C ALA A 100 -9.41 7.57 23.27
N ILE A 101 -8.37 7.14 22.55
CA ILE A 101 -7.67 5.89 22.80
C ILE A 101 -6.62 6.13 23.88
N SER A 102 -6.68 5.36 24.96
CA SER A 102 -5.74 5.43 26.09
C SER A 102 -4.64 4.37 25.97
N ILE A 103 -3.40 4.79 26.22
CA ILE A 103 -2.23 3.91 26.24
C ILE A 103 -1.52 4.05 27.58
N GLU A 104 -1.64 3.04 28.41
CA GLU A 104 -0.92 2.91 29.67
C GLU A 104 0.46 2.30 29.42
N THR A 105 1.48 2.77 30.14
CA THR A 105 2.86 2.25 29.98
C THR A 105 3.48 1.98 31.35
N ALA A 106 4.01 0.77 31.52
CA ALA A 106 4.66 0.36 32.77
C ALA A 106 5.84 1.28 33.11
N ASP A 107 6.07 1.50 34.39
CA ASP A 107 7.15 2.34 34.94
C ASP A 107 7.78 1.75 36.22
N VAL A 108 7.29 0.60 36.68
CA VAL A 108 7.80 -0.14 37.84
C VAL A 108 8.13 -1.58 37.43
N GLY A 109 9.16 -2.14 38.07
CA GLY A 109 9.60 -3.52 37.88
C GLY A 109 10.83 -3.61 36.97
N THR A 110 11.02 -4.78 36.36
CA THR A 110 12.14 -5.04 35.45
C THR A 110 12.25 -3.96 34.37
N GLY A 111 13.47 -3.52 34.07
CA GLY A 111 13.74 -2.52 33.04
C GLY A 111 13.64 -1.06 33.50
N PHE A 112 13.25 -0.78 34.75
CA PHE A 112 13.20 0.57 35.31
C PHE A 112 14.11 0.73 36.53
N PRO A 113 14.66 1.93 36.77
CA PRO A 113 15.27 2.23 38.06
C PRO A 113 14.19 2.19 39.16
N VAL A 114 14.61 1.90 40.39
CA VAL A 114 13.75 2.13 41.56
C VAL A 114 13.53 3.64 41.70
N TRP A 115 12.28 4.07 41.81
CA TRP A 115 11.90 5.47 41.96
C TRP A 115 10.75 5.61 42.96
N ASN A 116 10.59 6.80 43.55
CA ASN A 116 9.51 7.06 44.50
C ASN A 116 8.16 7.23 43.77
N THR A 117 7.31 6.21 43.79
CA THR A 117 5.99 6.24 43.12
C THR A 117 5.02 7.27 43.69
N ASN A 118 5.29 7.85 44.86
CA ASN A 118 4.53 8.99 45.40
C ASN A 118 5.00 10.35 44.86
N ASP A 119 6.13 10.38 44.14
CA ASP A 119 6.68 11.57 43.50
C ASP A 119 6.72 11.36 41.99
N GLY A 120 5.63 11.75 41.31
CA GLY A 120 5.54 11.52 39.88
C GLY A 120 6.49 12.39 39.02
N SER A 121 7.25 13.32 39.62
CA SER A 121 8.39 13.95 38.93
C SER A 121 9.53 12.94 38.70
N GLN A 122 9.53 11.84 39.47
CA GLN A 122 10.52 10.78 39.38
C GLN A 122 10.15 9.66 38.41
N VAL A 123 8.99 9.73 37.72
CA VAL A 123 8.62 8.73 36.70
C VAL A 123 9.78 8.54 35.70
N PRO A 124 10.27 7.31 35.49
CA PRO A 124 11.36 7.05 34.57
C PRO A 124 10.94 7.29 33.12
N ALA A 125 11.93 7.61 32.29
CA ALA A 125 11.76 7.64 30.84
C ALA A 125 11.23 6.27 30.32
N TRP A 126 10.55 6.29 29.17
CA TRP A 126 10.25 5.05 28.46
C TRP A 126 11.55 4.34 28.06
N THR A 127 11.56 3.02 28.19
CA THR A 127 12.65 2.18 27.68
C THR A 127 12.70 2.26 26.14
N SER A 128 13.83 1.87 25.54
CA SER A 128 13.93 1.77 24.07
C SER A 128 12.85 0.87 23.48
N ARG A 129 12.56 -0.27 24.11
CA ARG A 129 11.51 -1.20 23.66
C ARG A 129 10.10 -0.62 23.79
N GLN A 130 9.83 0.16 24.84
CA GLN A 130 8.58 0.92 24.93
C GLN A 130 8.48 1.96 23.83
N LEU A 131 9.55 2.70 23.55
CA LEU A 131 9.55 3.69 22.45
C LEU A 131 9.26 3.03 21.10
N ASP A 132 9.93 1.92 20.79
CA ASP A 132 9.71 1.19 19.53
C ASP A 132 8.25 0.74 19.41
N ARG A 133 7.70 0.17 20.48
CA ARG A 133 6.31 -0.27 20.50
C ARG A 133 5.31 0.88 20.39
N LEU A 134 5.56 2.00 21.08
CA LEU A 134 4.71 3.18 21.02
C LEU A 134 4.70 3.78 19.61
N VAL A 135 5.84 3.78 18.92
CA VAL A 135 5.94 4.19 17.51
C VAL A 135 5.01 3.36 16.63
N ASP A 136 5.11 2.02 16.73
CA ASP A 136 4.31 1.12 15.91
C ASP A 136 2.80 1.24 16.23
N LEU A 137 2.45 1.30 17.52
CA LEU A 137 1.07 1.41 17.98
C LEU A 137 0.44 2.75 17.57
N ILE A 138 1.17 3.86 17.73
CA ILE A 138 0.69 5.19 17.33
C ILE A 138 0.54 5.27 15.81
N ALA A 139 1.51 4.78 15.03
CA ALA A 139 1.40 4.75 13.57
C ALA A 139 0.18 3.92 13.12
N TRP A 140 -0.01 2.73 13.70
CA TRP A 140 -1.18 1.91 13.43
C TRP A 140 -2.48 2.64 13.74
N ALA A 141 -2.60 3.26 14.93
CA ALA A 141 -3.83 3.95 15.34
C ALA A 141 -4.11 5.20 14.50
N CYS A 142 -3.08 5.97 14.15
CA CYS A 142 -3.20 7.12 13.25
C CYS A 142 -3.81 6.71 11.91
N ARG A 143 -3.34 5.59 11.33
CA ARG A 143 -3.88 5.06 10.09
C ARG A 143 -5.28 4.45 10.26
N ALA A 144 -5.47 3.63 11.30
CA ALA A 144 -6.70 2.88 11.52
C ALA A 144 -7.91 3.78 11.80
N HIS A 145 -7.68 4.95 12.41
CA HIS A 145 -8.74 5.87 12.83
C HIS A 145 -8.65 7.25 12.18
N ASP A 146 -7.79 7.43 11.16
CA ASP A 146 -7.52 8.72 10.53
C ASP A 146 -7.11 9.83 11.53
N ILE A 147 -6.38 9.46 12.58
CA ILE A 147 -5.92 10.42 13.59
C ILE A 147 -4.65 11.12 13.07
N PRO A 148 -4.60 12.46 13.03
CA PRO A 148 -3.39 13.17 12.63
C PRO A 148 -2.22 12.83 13.55
N CYS A 149 -1.10 12.38 13.00
CA CYS A 149 0.08 12.04 13.79
C CYS A 149 0.82 13.31 14.25
N VAL A 150 0.20 14.14 15.08
CA VAL A 150 0.71 15.44 15.57
C VAL A 150 0.50 15.54 17.08
N LEU A 151 1.36 16.27 17.79
CA LEU A 151 1.12 16.57 19.20
C LEU A 151 0.01 17.60 19.30
N VAL A 152 -1.04 17.32 20.08
CA VAL A 152 -2.06 18.33 20.39
C VAL A 152 -1.49 19.34 21.39
N PRO A 153 -1.77 20.64 21.26
CA PRO A 153 -1.20 21.65 22.14
C PRO A 153 -1.87 21.73 23.52
N ASP A 154 -3.13 21.32 23.61
CA ASP A 154 -3.98 21.44 24.79
C ASP A 154 -5.09 20.36 24.79
N SER A 155 -5.90 20.32 25.85
CA SER A 155 -7.00 19.38 26.00
C SER A 155 -8.36 19.93 25.53
N ARG A 156 -8.42 20.94 24.67
CA ARG A 156 -9.71 21.49 24.22
C ARG A 156 -10.52 20.46 23.41
N ALA A 157 -11.85 20.58 23.47
CA ALA A 157 -12.74 19.76 22.67
C ALA A 157 -12.44 19.89 21.16
N GLY A 158 -12.62 18.81 20.40
CA GLY A 158 -12.37 18.77 18.95
C GLY A 158 -10.90 18.71 18.54
N ARG A 159 -9.97 18.55 19.49
CA ARG A 159 -8.57 18.28 19.18
C ARG A 159 -8.41 16.89 18.58
N ARG A 160 -7.58 16.79 17.55
CA ARG A 160 -7.22 15.54 16.89
C ARG A 160 -5.71 15.34 16.91
N GLY A 161 -5.25 14.19 17.39
CA GLY A 161 -3.84 13.81 17.41
C GLY A 161 -3.38 13.11 18.68
N ILE A 162 -2.11 13.24 19.00
CA ILE A 162 -1.46 12.60 20.14
C ILE A 162 -1.41 13.60 21.28
N GLY A 163 -1.96 13.23 22.44
CA GLY A 163 -1.88 13.97 23.69
C GLY A 163 -1.24 13.17 24.81
N TYR A 164 -1.11 13.79 25.97
CA TYR A 164 -0.64 13.14 27.19
C TYR A 164 -1.48 13.57 28.39
N HIS A 165 -1.72 12.64 29.32
CA HIS A 165 -2.79 12.77 30.33
C HIS A 165 -2.76 14.10 31.11
N ARG A 166 -1.57 14.59 31.44
CA ARG A 166 -1.36 15.86 32.15
C ARG A 166 -2.00 17.07 31.47
N GLN A 167 -2.16 17.11 30.14
CA GLN A 167 -2.79 18.26 29.47
C GLN A 167 -4.20 18.53 29.98
N GLY A 168 -4.94 17.46 30.33
CA GLY A 168 -6.30 17.51 30.86
C GLY A 168 -6.40 17.58 32.40
N VAL A 169 -5.29 17.74 33.13
CA VAL A 169 -5.30 17.80 34.60
C VAL A 169 -5.59 19.23 35.10
N PRO A 170 -6.42 19.44 36.15
CA PRO A 170 -6.73 20.76 36.67
C PRO A 170 -5.61 21.34 37.55
N LEU A 171 -5.45 22.68 37.53
CA LEU A 171 -4.51 23.41 38.39
C LEU A 171 -4.98 23.55 39.85
N ARG A 172 -6.28 23.43 40.11
CA ARG A 172 -6.87 23.63 41.43
C ARG A 172 -8.13 22.80 41.61
N ARG A 173 -8.48 22.53 42.88
CA ARG A 173 -9.68 21.75 43.22
C ARG A 173 -10.93 22.50 42.77
N GLY A 174 -11.89 21.77 42.19
CA GLY A 174 -13.13 22.36 41.69
C GLY A 174 -12.98 23.17 40.40
N ALA A 175 -11.83 23.11 39.72
CA ALA A 175 -11.71 23.67 38.37
C ALA A 175 -12.63 22.90 37.41
N THR A 176 -13.28 23.64 36.50
CA THR A 176 -14.12 23.10 35.43
C THR A 176 -13.37 22.94 34.11
N VAL A 177 -12.11 23.39 34.06
CA VAL A 177 -11.21 23.31 32.90
C VAL A 177 -9.83 22.84 33.34
N SER A 178 -9.11 22.21 32.41
CA SER A 178 -7.75 21.73 32.65
C SER A 178 -6.73 22.86 32.79
N GLN A 179 -5.51 22.50 33.14
CA GLN A 179 -4.36 23.41 33.14
C GLN A 179 -4.02 23.97 31.75
N THR A 180 -4.49 23.32 30.68
CA THR A 180 -4.33 23.82 29.31
C THR A 180 -5.59 24.55 28.79
N GLY A 181 -6.59 24.78 29.66
CA GLY A 181 -7.80 25.54 29.35
C GLY A 181 -8.83 24.77 28.53
N GLY A 182 -8.78 23.43 28.55
CA GLY A 182 -9.68 22.54 27.83
C GLY A 182 -10.45 21.59 28.75
N GLU A 183 -10.83 20.45 28.19
CA GLU A 183 -11.51 19.36 28.88
C GLU A 183 -10.70 18.81 30.04
N LEU A 184 -11.40 18.39 31.10
CA LEU A 184 -10.79 17.65 32.20
C LEU A 184 -10.61 16.19 31.79
N TRP A 185 -9.37 15.72 31.81
CA TRP A 185 -9.05 14.30 31.68
C TRP A 185 -8.81 13.63 33.05
N SER A 186 -8.85 14.42 34.12
CA SER A 186 -8.84 13.96 35.51
C SER A 186 -9.46 15.02 36.42
N THR A 187 -9.96 14.59 37.58
CA THR A 187 -10.34 15.48 38.68
C THR A 187 -9.21 15.69 39.70
N ALA A 188 -8.12 14.91 39.60
CA ALA A 188 -7.01 14.94 40.53
C ALA A 188 -6.07 16.12 40.25
N VAL A 189 -6.01 17.07 41.19
CA VAL A 189 -5.12 18.24 41.11
C VAL A 189 -3.66 17.79 41.24
N GLY A 190 -2.79 18.33 40.38
CA GLY A 190 -1.35 18.06 40.46
C GLY A 190 -0.94 16.67 39.95
N LYS A 191 -1.85 15.90 39.35
CA LYS A 191 -1.49 14.64 38.67
C LYS A 191 -0.49 14.93 37.55
N VAL A 192 0.64 14.21 37.56
CA VAL A 192 1.76 14.48 36.65
C VAL A 192 1.90 13.48 35.50
N CYS A 193 1.03 12.47 35.41
CA CYS A 193 1.02 11.43 34.39
C CYS A 193 1.13 11.99 32.94
N PRO A 194 2.05 11.52 32.08
CA PRO A 194 2.97 10.40 32.28
C PRO A 194 4.35 10.79 32.85
N GLY A 195 4.54 12.01 33.36
CA GLY A 195 5.80 12.50 33.91
C GLY A 195 6.69 13.20 32.86
N ASP A 196 7.57 14.09 33.33
CA ASP A 196 8.33 14.99 32.46
C ASP A 196 9.28 14.26 31.51
N ARG A 197 9.96 13.21 31.99
CA ARG A 197 10.92 12.45 31.18
C ARG A 197 10.24 11.75 30.00
N ARG A 198 9.03 11.24 30.19
CA ARG A 198 8.22 10.64 29.13
C ARG A 198 7.71 11.69 28.17
N ILE A 199 7.18 12.80 28.68
CA ILE A 199 6.70 13.91 27.84
C ILE A 199 7.81 14.45 26.92
N ALA A 200 9.04 14.54 27.42
CA ALA A 200 10.20 14.95 26.63
C ALA A 200 10.51 14.00 25.45
N GLN A 201 10.09 12.73 25.50
CA GLN A 201 10.30 11.74 24.45
C GLN A 201 9.19 11.75 23.37
N ILE A 202 8.04 12.38 23.64
CA ILE A 202 6.88 12.39 22.72
C ILE A 202 7.22 12.94 21.33
N PRO A 203 7.97 14.06 21.18
CA PRO A 203 8.35 14.54 19.85
C PRO A 203 9.13 13.51 19.03
N THR A 204 10.04 12.76 19.67
CA THR A 204 10.80 11.68 19.02
C THR A 204 9.89 10.53 18.59
N ILE A 205 8.94 10.13 19.44
CA ILE A 205 7.97 9.07 19.11
C ILE A 205 7.13 9.49 17.89
N ILE A 206 6.59 10.72 17.89
CA ILE A 206 5.77 11.23 16.78
C ILE A 206 6.60 11.31 15.49
N GLY A 207 7.84 11.81 15.56
CA GLY A 207 8.72 11.86 14.40
C GLY A 207 8.98 10.49 13.79
N ARG A 208 9.22 9.48 14.64
CA ARG A 208 9.40 8.09 14.21
C ARG A 208 8.11 7.46 13.65
N ALA A 209 6.96 7.70 14.28
CA ALA A 209 5.67 7.19 13.80
C ALA A 209 5.28 7.77 12.43
N ARG A 210 5.55 9.05 12.20
CA ARG A 210 5.39 9.66 10.87
C ARG A 210 6.29 9.01 9.81
N ALA A 211 7.52 8.68 10.16
CA ALA A 211 8.42 7.99 9.22
C ALA A 211 7.89 6.59 8.85
N VAL A 212 7.31 5.87 9.81
CA VAL A 212 6.63 4.58 9.54
C VAL A 212 5.44 4.76 8.61
N LEU A 213 4.60 5.78 8.84
CA LEU A 213 3.45 6.07 7.98
C LEU A 213 3.90 6.41 6.55
N ALA A 214 4.91 7.26 6.39
CA ALA A 214 5.44 7.64 5.09
C ALA A 214 6.04 6.45 4.33
N GLY A 215 6.83 5.60 4.99
CA GLY A 215 7.40 4.40 4.35
C GLY A 215 6.34 3.39 3.92
N GLN A 216 5.24 3.26 4.67
CA GLN A 216 4.12 2.39 4.29
C GLN A 216 3.33 2.95 3.10
N GLU A 217 3.18 4.28 3.01
CA GLU A 217 2.60 4.91 1.82
C GLU A 217 3.47 4.65 0.58
N GLU A 218 4.79 4.76 0.70
CA GLU A 218 5.73 4.42 -0.37
C GLU A 218 5.59 2.96 -0.81
N ASP A 219 5.54 2.01 0.12
CA ASP A 219 5.38 0.58 -0.17
C ASP A 219 4.04 0.25 -0.86
N ILE A 220 2.92 0.85 -0.40
CA ILE A 220 1.60 0.67 -1.01
C ILE A 220 1.59 1.25 -2.42
N MET A 221 2.18 2.42 -2.62
CA MET A 221 2.25 3.07 -3.93
C MET A 221 3.13 2.29 -4.91
N ALA A 222 4.25 1.73 -4.43
CA ALA A 222 5.09 0.81 -5.19
C ALA A 222 4.30 -0.44 -5.59
N THR A 223 3.63 -1.10 -4.64
CA THR A 223 2.79 -2.28 -4.89
C THR A 223 1.67 -1.98 -5.89
N ALA A 224 1.00 -0.83 -5.76
CA ALA A 224 -0.05 -0.43 -6.69
C ALA A 224 0.48 -0.13 -8.10
N ALA A 225 1.71 0.38 -8.22
CA ALA A 225 2.37 0.54 -9.51
C ALA A 225 2.70 -0.81 -10.16
N GLU A 226 3.23 -1.76 -9.38
CA GLU A 226 3.51 -3.13 -9.84
C GLU A 226 2.22 -3.84 -10.30
N LEU A 227 1.15 -3.77 -9.50
CA LEU A 227 -0.15 -4.34 -9.89
C LEU A 227 -0.71 -3.71 -11.17
N ARG A 228 -0.59 -2.39 -11.34
CA ARG A 228 -0.99 -1.70 -12.58
C ARG A 228 -0.18 -2.16 -13.78
N GLN A 229 1.12 -2.43 -13.59
CA GLN A 229 1.98 -2.95 -14.64
C GLN A 229 1.56 -4.36 -15.05
N ILE A 230 1.31 -5.25 -14.09
CA ILE A 230 0.82 -6.61 -14.35
C ILE A 230 -0.51 -6.56 -15.14
N VAL A 231 -1.48 -5.76 -14.68
CA VAL A 231 -2.77 -5.60 -15.37
C VAL A 231 -2.57 -5.09 -16.80
N ARG A 232 -1.67 -4.14 -17.03
CA ARG A 232 -1.37 -3.61 -18.37
C ARG A 232 -0.79 -4.69 -19.28
N GLU A 233 0.14 -5.51 -18.78
CA GLU A 233 0.76 -6.59 -19.54
C GLU A 233 -0.26 -7.68 -19.91
N GLU A 234 -1.13 -8.04 -18.97
CA GLU A 234 -2.21 -9.00 -19.22
C GLU A 234 -3.23 -8.48 -20.22
N VAL A 235 -3.66 -7.21 -20.11
CA VAL A 235 -4.55 -6.58 -21.11
C VAL A 235 -3.89 -6.57 -22.49
N ALA A 236 -2.59 -6.26 -22.58
CA ALA A 236 -1.86 -6.30 -23.83
C ALA A 236 -1.74 -7.73 -24.39
N ALA A 237 -1.57 -8.74 -23.52
CA ALA A 237 -1.53 -10.15 -23.93
C ALA A 237 -2.88 -10.63 -24.46
N VAL A 238 -3.99 -10.24 -23.82
CA VAL A 238 -5.34 -10.53 -24.28
C VAL A 238 -5.62 -9.85 -25.63
N ALA A 239 -5.19 -8.59 -25.80
CA ALA A 239 -5.30 -7.89 -27.08
C ALA A 239 -4.57 -8.66 -28.19
N ARG A 240 -3.31 -9.07 -27.96
CA ARG A 240 -2.54 -9.89 -28.92
C ARG A 240 -3.24 -11.21 -29.27
N ARG A 241 -3.87 -11.88 -28.31
CA ARG A 241 -4.62 -13.14 -28.58
C ARG A 241 -5.85 -12.90 -29.45
N ARG A 242 -6.55 -11.78 -29.28
CA ARG A 242 -7.67 -11.38 -30.14
C ARG A 242 -7.19 -11.04 -31.55
N ASP A 243 -6.06 -10.35 -31.68
CA ASP A 243 -5.47 -10.03 -32.99
C ASP A 243 -5.05 -11.29 -33.75
N VAL A 244 -4.48 -12.30 -33.06
CA VAL A 244 -4.16 -13.61 -33.64
C VAL A 244 -5.40 -14.39 -34.04
N GLY A 245 -6.45 -14.36 -33.22
CA GLY A 245 -7.75 -14.95 -33.55
C GLY A 245 -8.33 -14.33 -34.83
N PHE A 246 -8.34 -13.00 -34.90
CA PHE A 246 -8.79 -12.26 -36.08
C PHE A 246 -7.97 -12.59 -37.34
N ALA A 247 -6.64 -12.62 -37.24
CA ALA A 247 -5.77 -12.97 -38.36
C ALA A 247 -6.01 -14.41 -38.85
N ARG A 248 -6.19 -15.37 -37.93
CA ARG A 248 -6.56 -16.75 -38.25
C ARG A 248 -7.88 -16.80 -39.00
N ASP A 249 -8.89 -16.10 -38.52
CA ASP A 249 -10.25 -16.15 -39.08
C ASP A 249 -10.27 -15.55 -40.50
N GLN A 250 -9.55 -14.45 -40.75
CA GLN A 250 -9.35 -13.89 -42.10
C GLN A 250 -8.68 -14.89 -43.07
N ILE A 251 -7.68 -15.63 -42.60
CA ILE A 251 -7.01 -16.66 -43.39
C ILE A 251 -7.97 -17.82 -43.72
N LEU A 252 -8.71 -18.32 -42.73
CA LEU A 252 -9.64 -19.44 -42.91
C LEU A 252 -10.79 -19.09 -43.86
N THR A 253 -11.38 -17.90 -43.74
CA THR A 253 -12.38 -17.39 -44.69
C THR A 253 -11.83 -17.32 -46.11
N ARG A 254 -10.59 -16.83 -46.28
CA ARG A 254 -10.00 -16.70 -47.62
C ARG A 254 -9.69 -18.06 -48.27
N LEU A 255 -9.40 -19.08 -47.46
CA LEU A 255 -9.17 -20.45 -47.90
C LEU A 255 -10.46 -21.25 -48.14
N GLY A 256 -11.64 -20.66 -47.89
CA GLY A 256 -12.93 -21.31 -48.10
C GLY A 256 -13.21 -22.45 -47.12
N VAL A 257 -12.62 -22.38 -45.91
CA VAL A 257 -12.85 -23.35 -44.84
C VAL A 257 -14.07 -22.89 -44.05
N ASP A 258 -15.20 -23.58 -44.23
CA ASP A 258 -16.43 -23.32 -43.47
C ASP A 258 -16.32 -23.88 -42.04
N ASP A 259 -16.36 -22.96 -41.09
CA ASP A 259 -16.59 -23.11 -39.65
C ASP A 259 -15.51 -23.83 -38.81
N THR A 260 -15.03 -23.12 -37.79
CA THR A 260 -14.30 -23.72 -36.66
C THR A 260 -14.97 -23.29 -35.37
N VAL A 261 -15.53 -24.27 -34.67
CA VAL A 261 -16.14 -24.17 -33.33
C VAL A 261 -15.42 -23.13 -32.46
N GLY A 262 -16.12 -22.05 -32.10
CA GLY A 262 -15.65 -21.01 -31.18
C GLY A 262 -15.11 -19.72 -31.83
N ALA A 263 -15.38 -19.45 -33.11
CA ALA A 263 -15.12 -18.14 -33.70
C ALA A 263 -16.05 -17.07 -33.10
N PRO A 264 -15.54 -15.89 -32.69
CA PRO A 264 -16.40 -14.78 -32.29
C PRO A 264 -17.21 -14.28 -33.49
N ASP A 265 -18.41 -13.74 -33.23
CA ASP A 265 -19.27 -13.17 -34.27
C ASP A 265 -18.53 -12.13 -35.11
N THR A 266 -18.79 -12.12 -36.42
CA THR A 266 -18.25 -11.12 -37.34
C THR A 266 -18.62 -9.72 -36.88
N MET A 267 -17.62 -8.91 -36.56
CA MET A 267 -17.78 -7.52 -36.13
C MET A 267 -18.33 -6.66 -37.29
N PRO A 268 -19.34 -5.80 -37.06
CA PRO A 268 -19.91 -4.96 -38.10
C PRO A 268 -18.89 -3.91 -38.62
N PRO A 269 -19.02 -3.47 -39.89
CA PRO A 269 -18.05 -2.58 -40.54
C PRO A 269 -17.80 -1.25 -39.82
N GLU A 270 -18.80 -0.70 -39.15
CA GLU A 270 -18.67 0.53 -38.36
C GLU A 270 -17.71 0.39 -37.15
N GLU A 271 -17.68 -0.79 -36.51
CA GLU A 271 -16.80 -1.05 -35.37
C GLU A 271 -15.35 -1.29 -35.82
N LEU A 272 -15.16 -1.86 -37.01
CA LEU A 272 -13.85 -2.04 -37.64
C LEU A 272 -13.16 -0.70 -38.00
N ALA A 273 -13.95 0.34 -38.28
CA ALA A 273 -13.41 1.67 -38.60
C ALA A 273 -12.87 2.43 -37.38
N ALA A 274 -13.28 2.03 -36.17
CA ALA A 274 -12.87 2.68 -34.91
C ALA A 274 -11.56 2.13 -34.32
N ILE A 275 -10.99 1.07 -34.92
CA ILE A 275 -9.73 0.45 -34.46
C ILE A 275 -8.55 1.15 -35.15
N GLU A 276 -7.61 1.65 -34.34
CA GLU A 276 -6.47 2.46 -34.79
C GLU A 276 -5.63 1.74 -35.87
N PRO A 277 -5.23 2.42 -36.97
CA PRO A 277 -4.52 1.81 -38.10
C PRO A 277 -3.23 1.07 -37.74
N ALA A 278 -2.56 1.44 -36.65
CA ALA A 278 -1.33 0.78 -36.18
C ALA A 278 -1.53 -0.66 -35.69
N ARG A 279 -2.77 -1.11 -35.49
CA ARG A 279 -3.11 -2.51 -35.14
C ARG A 279 -3.45 -3.40 -36.34
N ARG A 280 -3.44 -2.84 -37.56
CA ARG A 280 -3.56 -3.66 -38.77
C ARG A 280 -2.23 -4.32 -39.05
N VAL A 281 -2.05 -5.56 -38.59
CA VAL A 281 -1.15 -6.49 -39.29
C VAL A 281 -1.84 -6.83 -40.61
N ASP A 282 -1.76 -5.89 -41.55
CA ASP A 282 -2.50 -5.94 -42.79
C ASP A 282 -1.84 -6.97 -43.70
N ILE A 283 -2.36 -8.20 -43.69
CA ILE A 283 -2.02 -9.23 -44.67
C ILE A 283 -2.25 -8.68 -46.10
N GLY A 284 -3.14 -7.69 -46.27
CA GLY A 284 -3.30 -6.92 -47.51
C GLY A 284 -2.02 -6.19 -47.91
N TYR A 285 -1.34 -5.51 -46.98
CA TYR A 285 -0.08 -4.82 -47.27
C TYR A 285 1.04 -5.80 -47.64
N ALA A 286 1.18 -6.90 -46.90
CA ALA A 286 2.17 -7.94 -47.21
C ALA A 286 1.89 -8.60 -48.58
N LEU A 287 0.63 -8.86 -48.91
CA LEU A 287 0.22 -9.40 -50.20
C LEU A 287 0.45 -8.41 -51.34
N ASP A 288 0.23 -7.13 -51.11
CA ASP A 288 0.44 -6.07 -52.11
C ASP A 288 1.93 -5.80 -52.36
N GLU A 289 2.78 -5.93 -51.34
CA GLU A 289 4.25 -5.93 -51.50
C GLU A 289 4.71 -7.15 -52.30
N LEU A 290 4.27 -8.36 -51.94
CA LEU A 290 4.62 -9.58 -52.69
C LEU A 290 4.15 -9.54 -54.15
N ARG A 291 2.99 -8.92 -54.41
CA ARG A 291 2.49 -8.71 -55.78
C ARG A 291 3.33 -7.73 -56.57
N ARG A 292 3.80 -6.65 -55.92
CA ARG A 292 4.71 -5.68 -56.53
C ARG A 292 6.06 -6.32 -56.88
N GLU A 293 6.64 -7.08 -55.95
CA GLU A 293 7.87 -7.84 -56.22
C GLU A 293 7.68 -8.86 -57.36
N ASN A 294 6.55 -9.58 -57.39
CA ASN A 294 6.30 -10.57 -58.46
C ASN A 294 6.14 -9.91 -59.83
N GLN A 295 5.51 -8.73 -59.90
CA GLN A 295 5.40 -7.96 -61.15
C GLN A 295 6.77 -7.48 -61.62
N GLN A 296 7.62 -7.02 -60.70
CA GLN A 296 8.97 -6.56 -61.02
C GLN A 296 9.85 -7.70 -61.55
N LEU A 297 9.86 -8.87 -60.88
CA LEU A 297 10.59 -10.05 -61.34
C LEU A 297 10.12 -10.54 -62.72
N ARG A 298 8.81 -10.46 -63.00
CA ARG A 298 8.29 -10.81 -64.33
C ARG A 298 8.79 -9.86 -65.41
N ALA A 299 8.91 -8.57 -65.12
CA ALA A 299 9.46 -7.59 -66.06
C ALA A 299 10.95 -7.86 -66.34
N GLU A 300 11.75 -8.14 -65.31
CA GLU A 300 13.16 -8.49 -65.45
C GLU A 300 13.37 -9.77 -66.29
N ILE A 301 12.53 -10.79 -66.10
CA ILE A 301 12.59 -12.01 -66.92
C ILE A 301 12.32 -11.74 -68.39
N VAL A 302 11.39 -10.83 -68.72
CA VAL A 302 11.10 -10.44 -70.11
C VAL A 302 12.31 -9.74 -70.72
N GLU A 303 12.96 -8.83 -69.98
CA GLU A 303 14.15 -8.11 -70.44
C GLU A 303 15.35 -9.06 -70.68
N LEU A 304 15.59 -10.00 -69.75
CA LEU A 304 16.63 -11.02 -69.91
C LEU A 304 16.39 -11.95 -71.11
N ARG A 305 15.13 -12.30 -71.39
CA ARG A 305 14.80 -13.09 -72.59
C ARG A 305 15.07 -12.31 -73.87
N ALA A 306 14.75 -11.02 -73.91
CA ALA A 306 15.04 -10.18 -75.08
C ALA A 306 16.55 -10.06 -75.35
N LEU A 307 17.38 -10.04 -74.30
CA LEU A 307 18.84 -10.06 -74.44
C LEU A 307 19.38 -11.40 -74.96
N LEU A 308 18.75 -12.52 -74.60
CA LEU A 308 19.13 -13.86 -75.06
C LEU A 308 18.67 -14.16 -76.49
N GLU A 309 17.55 -13.56 -76.92
CA GLU A 309 16.99 -13.70 -78.27
C GLU A 309 17.54 -12.66 -79.26
N ALA A 310 18.40 -11.73 -78.80
CA ALA A 310 19.08 -10.78 -79.66
C ALA A 310 19.96 -11.54 -80.67
N PRO A 311 19.80 -11.32 -81.98
CA PRO A 311 20.59 -12.02 -82.99
C PRO A 311 22.07 -11.72 -82.77
N THR A 312 22.87 -12.78 -82.71
CA THR A 312 24.33 -12.69 -82.71
C THR A 312 24.74 -11.89 -83.96
N PRO A 313 25.52 -10.80 -83.82
CA PRO A 313 25.95 -10.03 -84.98
C PRO A 313 26.76 -10.94 -85.89
N SER A 314 26.21 -11.23 -87.08
CA SER A 314 26.89 -12.04 -88.08
C SER A 314 28.09 -11.28 -88.63
N GLY A 315 29.27 -11.87 -88.47
CA GLY A 315 30.46 -11.71 -89.31
C GLY A 315 30.79 -10.31 -89.83
N ALA A 316 31.79 -9.68 -89.23
CA ALA A 316 32.65 -8.72 -89.91
C ALA A 316 34.11 -9.14 -89.70
N ASP A 317 34.80 -9.25 -90.82
CA ASP A 317 36.20 -9.59 -91.05
C ASP A 317 37.18 -9.21 -89.93
N GLU A 318 37.87 -10.20 -89.35
CA GLU A 318 39.13 -9.95 -88.65
C GLU A 318 40.31 -10.08 -89.62
N GLU A 319 40.82 -8.91 -89.98
CA GLU A 319 42.10 -8.66 -90.63
C GLU A 319 43.24 -9.47 -89.99
N ARG A 320 44.02 -10.08 -90.87
CA ARG A 320 45.24 -10.85 -90.58
C ARG A 320 46.39 -9.88 -90.29
N PRO A 321 46.98 -9.82 -89.08
CA PRO A 321 48.15 -8.99 -88.83
C PRO A 321 49.45 -9.69 -89.27
N ASP A 322 50.31 -8.87 -89.85
CA ASP A 322 51.62 -9.16 -90.44
C ASP A 322 52.59 -9.91 -89.51
N ARG A 323 53.38 -10.80 -90.12
CA ARG A 323 54.53 -11.48 -89.50
C ARG A 323 55.65 -10.47 -89.21
N PRO A 324 56.21 -10.41 -87.99
CA PRO A 324 57.53 -9.84 -87.77
C PRO A 324 58.64 -10.87 -88.07
N ALA A 325 59.70 -10.37 -88.71
CA ALA A 325 60.87 -11.09 -89.16
C ALA A 325 61.76 -11.61 -88.02
N GLU A 326 62.37 -12.78 -88.24
CA GLU A 326 63.43 -13.38 -87.40
C GLU A 326 64.74 -12.57 -87.47
N PRO A 327 65.49 -12.48 -86.36
CA PRO A 327 66.92 -12.26 -86.41
C PRO A 327 67.70 -13.56 -86.18
N VAL A 328 68.41 -13.94 -87.24
CA VAL A 328 69.72 -14.60 -87.36
C VAL A 328 70.50 -14.74 -86.05
N GLY A 329 70.91 -15.97 -85.73
CA GLY A 329 71.80 -16.32 -84.61
C GLY A 329 73.30 -16.25 -84.94
N THR A 330 74.08 -17.01 -84.13
CA THR A 330 75.56 -17.16 -84.02
C THR A 330 76.19 -16.19 -83.00
N ASP A 331 76.95 -16.60 -81.98
CA ASP A 331 77.75 -17.81 -81.71
C ASP A 331 77.63 -18.28 -80.24
#